data_AF-A0A6I6C904-F1
#
_entry.id   AF-A0A6I6C904-F1
#
_cell.length_a   1.000
_cell.length_b   1.000
_cell.length_c   1.000
_cell.angle_alpha   90.00
_cell.angle_beta   90.00
_cell.angle_gamma   90.00
#
_symmetry.space_group_name_H-M   'P 1'
#
loop_
_entity.id
_entity.type
_entity.pdbx_description
1 polymer ?
#
loop_
_entity_poly.entity_id
_entity_poly.type
_entity_poly.pdbx_seq_one_letter_code
_entity_poly.pdbx_strand_id
1 'polypeptide(L)'
;MLNKKIYSIDENLKLNTDKIYFTKSIRSCAHEYISMDIRDNHYKCTNEGCWMKFWIRTKIDFYVFQHRIVKDFDFDLSEKNYIKRLKLEIKNAKNAKKLKEKELRNKTLIKLL
;
A
#
# COMPACT_ATOMS: atom_id res chain seq x y z
N MET A 1 32.22 11.64 -16.68
CA MET A 1 30.81 12.06 -16.84
C MET A 1 29.96 11.28 -15.85
N LEU A 2 29.53 11.91 -14.74
CA LEU A 2 28.77 11.24 -13.67
C LEU A 2 27.30 11.12 -14.08
N ASN A 3 26.87 9.87 -14.31
CA ASN A 3 25.47 9.49 -14.49
C ASN A 3 24.61 10.04 -13.36
N LYS A 4 23.86 11.12 -13.64
CA LYS A 4 22.86 11.69 -12.73
C LYS A 4 21.84 10.60 -12.40
N LYS A 5 21.86 10.11 -11.17
CA LYS A 5 20.98 9.04 -10.68
C LYS A 5 19.54 9.54 -10.70
N ILE A 6 18.66 8.72 -11.27
CA ILE A 6 17.18 8.81 -11.31
C ILE A 6 16.56 9.01 -9.91
N TYR A 7 17.35 8.96 -8.83
CA TYR A 7 16.94 9.12 -7.43
C TYR A 7 17.23 10.50 -6.83
N SER A 8 17.62 11.51 -7.63
CA SER A 8 17.73 12.88 -7.12
C SER A 8 16.36 13.51 -6.96
N ILE A 9 16.15 14.13 -5.79
CA ILE A 9 15.03 15.05 -5.53
C ILE A 9 15.28 16.30 -6.37
N ASP A 10 14.28 16.76 -7.13
CA ASP A 10 14.41 17.92 -8.01
C ASP A 10 14.36 19.24 -7.21
N GLU A 11 14.70 20.34 -7.87
CA GLU A 11 14.75 21.67 -7.27
C GLU A 11 13.35 22.18 -6.85
N ASN A 12 12.29 21.44 -7.21
CA ASN A 12 10.90 21.66 -6.82
C ASN A 12 10.44 20.70 -5.69
N LEU A 13 11.38 20.03 -5.02
CA LEU A 13 11.18 19.10 -3.89
C LEU A 13 10.39 17.82 -4.21
N LYS A 14 10.32 17.40 -5.49
CA LYS A 14 9.68 16.12 -5.87
C LYS A 14 10.70 15.03 -6.17
N LEU A 15 10.38 13.81 -5.73
CA LEU A 15 11.20 12.62 -5.94
C LEU A 15 10.97 12.05 -7.34
N ASN A 16 12.06 11.87 -8.09
CA ASN A 16 12.06 11.22 -9.41
C ASN A 16 11.67 9.72 -9.31
N THR A 17 10.45 9.47 -9.78
CA THR A 17 9.93 8.30 -10.54
C THR A 17 9.86 6.87 -9.98
N ASP A 18 10.65 6.39 -9.01
CA ASP A 18 10.65 4.93 -8.67
C ASP A 18 10.27 4.52 -7.24
N LYS A 19 9.60 5.40 -6.47
CA LYS A 19 9.14 5.05 -5.11
C LYS A 19 7.68 4.56 -5.00
N ILE A 20 6.94 4.40 -6.10
CA ILE A 20 5.53 3.94 -6.08
C ILE A 20 5.39 2.52 -6.66
N TYR A 21 6.41 1.69 -6.49
CA TYR A 21 6.34 0.23 -6.66
C TYR A 21 6.62 -0.47 -5.33
N PHE A 22 6.08 0.05 -4.23
CA PHE A 22 6.31 -0.47 -2.88
C PHE A 22 5.69 -1.88 -2.71
N THR A 23 6.49 -2.89 -3.06
CA THR A 23 6.89 -3.98 -2.15
C THR A 23 5.93 -4.35 -1.02
N LYS A 24 4.76 -4.88 -1.38
CA LYS A 24 4.17 -6.08 -0.76
C LYS A 24 3.30 -6.73 -1.84
N SER A 25 3.45 -8.03 -1.99
CA SER A 25 2.84 -8.82 -3.05
C SER A 25 1.41 -8.40 -3.39
N ILE A 26 1.11 -8.26 -4.67
CA ILE A 26 -0.24 -8.46 -5.24
C ILE A 26 -0.61 -9.94 -4.98
N ARG A 27 -0.73 -10.35 -3.71
CA ARG A 27 -1.30 -11.65 -3.35
C ARG A 27 -2.79 -11.38 -3.28
N SER A 28 -3.48 -11.65 -4.39
CA SER A 28 -4.94 -11.88 -4.47
C SER A 28 -5.92 -10.71 -4.57
N CYS A 29 -5.55 -9.52 -5.07
CA CYS A 29 -6.63 -8.60 -5.47
C CYS A 29 -7.17 -8.99 -6.85
N ALA A 30 -8.26 -9.76 -6.89
CA ALA A 30 -9.00 -10.07 -8.13
C ALA A 30 -9.75 -8.86 -8.71
N HIS A 31 -9.62 -7.67 -8.09
CA HIS A 31 -10.32 -6.44 -8.43
C HIS A 31 -11.82 -6.67 -8.63
N GLU A 32 -12.44 -7.31 -7.63
CA GLU A 32 -13.86 -7.67 -7.66
C GLU A 32 -14.75 -6.44 -7.67
N TYR A 33 -14.35 -5.39 -6.94
CA TYR A 33 -15.11 -4.16 -6.79
C TYR A 33 -14.24 -2.94 -7.10
N ILE A 34 -14.85 -1.98 -7.79
CA ILE A 34 -14.27 -0.70 -8.17
C ILE A 34 -15.23 0.43 -7.79
N SER A 35 -14.71 1.61 -7.51
CA SER A 35 -15.53 2.81 -7.27
C SER A 35 -14.85 4.02 -7.91
N MET A 36 -15.63 5.05 -8.23
CA MET A 36 -15.09 6.32 -8.72
C MET A 36 -14.44 7.07 -7.55
N ASP A 37 -13.16 7.41 -7.68
CA ASP A 37 -12.52 8.34 -6.75
C ASP A 37 -12.77 9.76 -7.22
N ILE A 38 -13.58 10.51 -6.48
CA ILE A 38 -13.95 11.89 -6.79
C ILE A 38 -12.74 12.85 -6.80
N ARG A 39 -11.63 12.48 -6.16
CA ARG A 39 -10.44 13.35 -6.03
C ARG A 39 -9.67 13.48 -7.34
N ASP A 40 -9.62 12.40 -8.12
CA ASP A 40 -8.91 12.37 -9.41
C ASP A 40 -9.78 11.89 -10.57
N ASN A 41 -11.07 11.61 -10.35
CA ASN A 41 -12.04 11.17 -11.35
C ASN A 41 -11.62 9.89 -12.10
N HIS A 42 -11.00 8.95 -11.37
CA HIS A 42 -10.66 7.62 -11.90
C HIS A 42 -11.39 6.54 -11.13
N TYR A 43 -11.80 5.48 -11.83
CA TYR A 43 -12.23 4.26 -11.19
C TYR A 43 -11.03 3.58 -10.53
N LYS A 44 -11.16 3.23 -9.25
CA LYS A 44 -10.13 2.55 -8.48
C LYS A 44 -10.68 1.32 -7.80
N CYS A 45 -9.81 0.34 -7.56
CA CYS A 45 -10.18 -0.82 -6.74
C CYS A 45 -10.53 -0.38 -5.32
N THR A 46 -11.64 -0.86 -4.78
CA THR A 46 -12.03 -0.57 -3.39
C THR A 46 -11.27 -1.43 -2.36
N ASN A 47 -10.48 -2.41 -2.81
CA ASN A 47 -9.71 -3.24 -1.91
C ASN A 47 -8.57 -2.45 -1.24
N GLU A 48 -8.52 -2.51 0.08
CA GLU A 48 -7.54 -1.77 0.89
C GLU A 48 -6.11 -2.18 0.55
N GLY A 49 -5.25 -1.18 0.31
CA GLY A 49 -3.85 -1.42 -0.06
C GLY A 49 -3.63 -1.73 -1.55
N CYS A 50 -4.69 -1.84 -2.35
CA CYS A 50 -4.61 -1.97 -3.80
C CYS A 50 -4.81 -0.62 -4.50
N TRP A 51 -6.05 -0.10 -4.48
CA TRP A 51 -6.48 1.15 -5.15
C TRP A 51 -5.97 1.34 -6.58
N MET A 52 -5.75 0.23 -7.30
CA MET A 52 -5.32 0.24 -8.70
C MET A 52 -6.33 1.02 -9.55
N LYS A 53 -5.83 1.86 -10.45
CA LYS A 53 -6.65 2.66 -11.38
C LYS A 53 -7.13 1.83 -12.57
N PHE A 54 -8.38 2.02 -12.96
CA PHE A 54 -9.00 1.42 -14.14
C PHE A 54 -9.32 2.49 -15.17
N TRP A 55 -8.96 2.21 -16.41
CA TRP A 55 -9.21 3.09 -17.54
C TRP A 55 -10.42 2.60 -18.32
N ILE A 56 -11.62 3.03 -17.92
CA ILE A 56 -12.85 2.75 -18.65
C ILE A 56 -12.97 3.80 -19.75
N ARG A 57 -12.53 3.47 -20.97
CA ARG A 57 -12.46 4.42 -22.11
C ARG A 57 -13.63 4.27 -23.07
N THR A 58 -14.14 3.05 -23.20
CA THR A 58 -15.22 2.73 -24.14
C THR A 58 -16.50 2.35 -23.41
N LYS A 59 -17.63 2.43 -24.12
CA LYS A 59 -18.92 1.91 -23.62
C LYS A 59 -18.85 0.40 -23.36
N ILE A 60 -18.08 -0.34 -24.15
CA ILE A 60 -17.89 -1.78 -23.99
C ILE A 60 -17.19 -2.05 -22.64
N ASP A 61 -16.12 -1.31 -22.34
CA ASP A 61 -15.42 -1.42 -21.05
C ASP A 61 -16.39 -1.15 -19.89
N PHE A 62 -17.24 -0.12 -20.03
CA PHE A 62 -18.23 0.20 -19.00
C PHE A 62 -19.18 -0.97 -18.75
N TYR A 63 -19.75 -1.59 -19.80
CA TYR A 63 -20.64 -2.74 -19.63
C TYR A 63 -19.94 -3.97 -19.04
N VAL A 64 -18.65 -4.16 -19.32
CA VAL A 64 -17.84 -5.22 -18.71
C VAL A 64 -17.66 -4.97 -17.21
N PHE A 65 -17.43 -3.73 -16.78
CA PHE A 65 -17.12 -3.43 -15.38
C PHE A 65 -18.32 -2.97 -14.54
N GLN A 66 -19.48 -2.66 -15.13
CA GLN A 66 -20.63 -2.07 -14.43
C GLN A 66 -21.07 -2.87 -13.19
N HIS A 67 -21.01 -4.20 -13.26
CA HIS A 67 -21.42 -5.10 -12.18
C HIS A 67 -20.48 -5.05 -10.97
N ARG A 68 -19.28 -4.45 -11.14
CA ARG A 68 -18.26 -4.29 -10.11
C ARG A 68 -18.28 -2.90 -9.49
N ILE A 69 -19.09 -1.97 -10.00
CA ILE A 69 -19.09 -0.58 -9.56
C ILE A 69 -19.87 -0.44 -8.25
N VAL A 70 -19.16 -0.01 -7.21
CA VAL A 70 -19.72 0.47 -5.94
C VAL A 70 -19.83 1.99 -6.04
N LYS A 71 -20.96 2.58 -5.62
CA LYS A 71 -21.22 4.01 -5.78
C LYS A 71 -20.55 4.87 -4.69
N ASP A 72 -20.58 4.41 -3.45
CA ASP A 72 -20.23 5.22 -2.28
C ASP A 72 -19.03 4.64 -1.53
N PHE A 73 -17.84 4.75 -2.13
CA PHE A 73 -16.59 4.34 -1.48
C PHE A 73 -15.71 5.55 -1.17
N ASP A 74 -15.40 5.74 0.12
CA ASP A 74 -14.49 6.78 0.59
C ASP A 74 -13.04 6.30 0.56
N PHE A 75 -12.34 6.64 -0.53
CA PHE A 75 -10.93 6.32 -0.71
C PHE A 75 -10.01 7.01 0.31
N ASP A 76 -10.33 8.23 0.74
CA ASP A 76 -9.51 8.96 1.72
C ASP A 76 -9.58 8.29 3.09
N LEU A 77 -10.79 7.90 3.52
CA LEU A 77 -10.97 7.13 4.74
C LEU A 77 -10.27 5.77 4.67
N SER A 78 -10.40 5.06 3.54
CA SER A 78 -9.75 3.77 3.30
C SER A 78 -8.22 3.86 3.39
N GLU A 79 -7.61 4.85 2.74
CA GLU A 79 -6.17 5.11 2.78
C GLU A 79 -5.70 5.43 4.21
N LYS A 80 -6.43 6.30 4.92
CA LYS A 80 -6.14 6.65 6.33
C LYS A 80 -6.17 5.43 7.25
N ASN A 81 -7.18 4.56 7.08
CA ASN A 81 -7.32 3.35 7.89
C ASN A 81 -6.21 2.35 7.63
N TYR A 82 -5.85 2.15 6.35
CA TYR A 82 -4.74 1.28 5.97
C TYR A 82 -3.41 1.76 6.56
N ILE A 83 -3.10 3.06 6.49
CA ILE A 83 -1.88 3.63 7.06
C ILE A 83 -1.84 3.43 8.58
N LYS A 84 -2.97 3.63 9.29
CA LYS A 84 -3.06 3.38 10.73
C LYS A 84 -2.77 1.90 11.05
N ARG A 85 -3.35 0.97 10.29
CA ARG A 85 -3.13 -0.47 10.44
C ARG A 85 -1.66 -0.84 10.21
N LEU A 86 -1.04 -0.37 9.13
CA LEU A 86 0.37 -0.62 8.85
C LEU A 86 1.29 -0.12 9.97
N LYS A 87 1.04 1.09 10.49
CA LYS A 87 1.80 1.64 11.62
C LYS A 87 1.70 0.75 12.86
N LEU A 88 0.51 0.24 13.16
CA LEU A 88 0.27 -0.66 14.28
C LEU A 88 0.98 -2.01 14.08
N GLU A 89 0.88 -2.61 12.90
CA GLU A 89 1.58 -3.87 12.56
C GLU A 89 3.09 -3.74 12.71
N ILE A 90 3.68 -2.63 12.23
CA ILE A 90 5.11 -2.36 12.36
C ILE A 90 5.51 -2.22 13.84
N LYS A 91 4.71 -1.53 14.64
CA LYS A 91 4.94 -1.38 16.08
C LYS A 91 4.91 -2.75 16.78
N ASN A 92 3.91 -3.57 16.47
CA ASN A 92 3.76 -4.90 17.05
C ASN A 92 4.91 -5.82 16.64
N ALA A 93 5.33 -5.80 15.37
CA ALA A 93 6.47 -6.57 14.89
C ALA A 93 7.78 -6.17 15.59
N LYS A 94 8.02 -4.86 15.80
CA LYS A 94 9.17 -4.36 16.55
C LYS A 94 9.15 -4.82 18.01
N ASN A 95 7.98 -4.78 18.65
CA ASN A 95 7.82 -5.21 20.04
C ASN A 95 8.03 -6.73 20.19
N ALA A 96 7.46 -7.52 19.28
CA ALA A 96 7.65 -8.97 19.25
C ALA A 96 9.12 -9.35 19.04
N LYS A 97 9.84 -8.63 18.18
CA LYS A 97 11.28 -8.83 17.98
C LYS A 97 12.08 -8.53 19.26
N LYS A 98 11.82 -7.39 19.91
CA LYS A 98 12.46 -7.04 21.19
C LYS A 98 12.19 -8.06 22.29
N LEU A 99 10.97 -8.60 22.36
CA LEU A 99 10.61 -9.62 23.35
C LEU A 99 11.39 -10.92 23.10
N LYS A 100 11.43 -11.40 21.85
CA LYS A 100 12.22 -12.57 21.45
C LYS A 100 13.72 -12.41 21.75
N GLU A 101 14.28 -11.22 21.50
CA GLU A 101 15.68 -10.93 21.81
C GLU A 101 15.97 -10.94 23.33
N LYS A 102 15.05 -10.42 24.15
CA LYS A 102 15.16 -10.48 25.63
C LYS A 102 15.06 -11.92 26.14
N GLU A 103 14.09 -12.69 25.65
CA GLU A 103 13.94 -14.11 26.00
C GLU A 103 15.18 -14.92 25.62
N LEU A 104 15.76 -14.66 24.45
CA LEU A 104 16.99 -15.32 24.01
C LEU A 104 18.17 -14.98 24.94
N ARG A 105 18.36 -13.70 25.29
CA ARG A 105 19.43 -13.28 26.23
C ARG A 105 19.27 -13.92 27.60
N ASN A 106 18.05 -13.96 28.15
CA ASN A 106 17.80 -14.57 29.46
C ASN A 106 18.07 -16.08 29.45
N LYS A 107 17.69 -16.79 28.38
CA LYS A 107 18.01 -18.22 28.23
C LYS A 107 19.52 -18.48 28.15
N THR A 108 20.28 -17.61 27.47
CA THR A 108 21.74 -17.75 27.40
C THR A 108 22.41 -17.54 28.76
N LEU A 109 21.93 -16.57 29.55
CA LEU A 109 22.45 -16.31 30.90
C LEU A 109 22.23 -17.49 31.85
N ILE A 110 21.05 -18.13 31.80
CA ILE A 110 20.75 -19.31 32.63
C ILE A 110 21.62 -20.52 32.26
N LYS A 111 22.04 -20.65 31.00
CA LYS A 111 22.91 -21.76 30.57
C LYS A 111 24.40 -21.58 30.95
N LEU A 112 24.78 -20.38 31.37
CA LEU A 112 26.16 -20.04 31.77
C LEU A 112 26.37 -20.10 33.29
N LEU A 113 25.29 -20.31 34.05
CA LEU A 113 25.27 -20.51 35.50
C LEU A 113 25.09 -22.01 35.80
#